data_AF-A0A3D4QLK9-F1
#
_entry.id   AF-A0A3D4QLK9-F1
#
_cell.length_a   1.000
_cell.length_b   1.000
_cell.length_c   1.000
_cell.angle_alpha   90.00
_cell.angle_beta   90.00
_cell.angle_gamma   90.00
#
_symmetry.space_group_name_H-M   'P 1'
#
loop_
_entity.id
_entity.type
_entity.pdbx_description
1 polymer ?
#
loop_
_entity_poly.entity_id
_entity_poly.type
_entity_poly.pdbx_seq_one_letter_code
_entity_poly.pdbx_strand_id
1 'polypeptide(L)' 'MAVLVYAEHDNAALKAATLNAVAAAKQLGDVTVLVAGSGCRAVAEAAAKIDGVAKVLVAEDA' A
#
# COMPACT_ATOMS: atom_id res chain seq x y z
N MET A 1 6.56 -16.42 -2.49
CA MET A 1 7.24 -15.34 -3.23
C MET A 1 6.69 -14.02 -2.71
N ALA A 2 7.52 -13.00 -2.50
CA ALA A 2 7.06 -11.72 -1.96
C ALA A 2 6.87 -10.70 -3.08
N VAL A 3 5.79 -9.92 -3.02
CA VAL A 3 5.48 -8.86 -3.99
C VAL A 3 5.42 -7.53 -3.26
N LEU A 4 6.20 -6.55 -3.73
CA LEU A 4 6.15 -5.19 -3.23
C LEU A 4 5.27 -4.34 -4.16
N VAL A 5 4.23 -3.73 -3.60
CA VAL A 5 3.37 -2.76 -4.31
C VAL A 5 3.64 -1.37 -3.74
N TYR A 6 4.01 -0.43 -4.61
CA TYR A 6 4.12 0.97 -4.23
C TYR A 6 2.74 1.63 -4.28
N ALA A 7 2.29 2.20 -3.17
CA ALA A 7 0.98 2.82 -3.08
C ALA A 7 0.97 4.22 -3.70
N GLU A 8 0.08 4.43 -4.68
CA GLU A 8 -0.23 5.76 -5.17
C GLU A 8 -1.27 6.43 -4.25
N HIS A 9 -0.94 7.65 -3.78
CA HIS A 9 -1.79 8.46 -2.91
C HIS A 9 -1.51 9.96 -3.09
N ASP A 10 -2.34 10.79 -2.44
CA ASP A 10 -2.19 12.25 -2.33
C ASP A 10 -2.01 12.71 -0.87
N ASN A 11 -1.64 11.78 0.01
CA ASN A 11 -1.49 11.92 1.48
C ASN A 11 -2.82 12.03 2.25
N ALA A 12 -3.95 12.17 1.54
CA ALA A 12 -5.27 12.06 2.13
C ALA A 12 -5.89 10.68 1.87
N ALA A 13 -5.74 10.15 0.65
CA ALA A 13 -6.37 8.92 0.23
C ALA A 13 -5.49 8.10 -0.72
N LEU A 14 -5.69 6.77 -0.69
CA LEU A 14 -5.18 5.86 -1.70
C LEU A 14 -5.94 6.04 -3.01
N LYS A 15 -5.22 6.02 -4.13
CA LYS A 15 -5.85 5.98 -5.44
C LYS A 15 -6.27 4.56 -5.83
N ALA A 16 -7.28 4.47 -6.69
CA ALA A 16 -7.81 3.20 -7.18
C ALA A 16 -6.75 2.32 -7.89
N ALA A 17 -5.70 2.94 -8.46
CA ALA A 17 -4.57 2.23 -9.05
C ALA A 17 -3.91 1.26 -8.07
N THR A 18 -3.77 1.65 -6.80
CA THR A 18 -3.19 0.80 -5.75
C THR A 18 -4.05 -0.43 -5.49
N LEU A 19 -5.39 -0.31 -5.51
CA LEU A 19 -6.30 -1.44 -5.30
C LEU A 19 -6.18 -2.47 -6.44
N ASN A 20 -6.13 -1.99 -7.69
CA ASN A 20 -5.94 -2.83 -8.87
C ASN A 20 -4.59 -3.56 -8.82
N ALA A 21 -3.53 -2.84 -8.44
CA ALA A 21 -2.19 -3.41 -8.30
C ALA A 21 -2.14 -4.49 -7.21
N VAL A 22 -2.74 -4.26 -6.05
CA VAL A 22 -2.83 -5.26 -4.97
C VAL A 22 -3.63 -6.48 -5.43
N ALA A 23 -4.76 -6.30 -6.12
CA ALA A 23 -5.56 -7.41 -6.64
C ALA A 23 -4.78 -8.30 -7.61
N ALA A 24 -3.95 -7.72 -8.47
CA ALA A 24 -3.04 -8.48 -9.33
C ALA A 24 -1.91 -9.14 -8.54
N ALA A 25 -1.31 -8.41 -7.58
CA ALA A 25 -0.19 -8.88 -6.76
C ALA A 25 -0.54 -10.12 -5.93
N LYS A 26 -1.77 -10.21 -5.41
CA LYS A 26 -2.26 -11.39 -4.67
C LYS A 26 -2.16 -12.69 -5.47
N GLN A 27 -2.26 -12.63 -6.79
CA GLN A 27 -2.16 -13.81 -7.65
C GLN A 27 -0.71 -14.30 -7.78
N LEU A 28 0.27 -13.48 -7.38
CA LEU A 28 1.69 -13.76 -7.53
C LEU A 28 2.37 -14.16 -6.20
N GLY A 29 1.82 -13.73 -5.05
CA GLY A 29 2.33 -14.09 -3.73
C GLY A 29 1.95 -13.11 -2.61
N ASP A 30 2.72 -13.13 -1.53
CA ASP A 30 2.47 -12.30 -0.35
C ASP A 30 2.71 -10.83 -0.65
N VAL A 31 1.67 -10.01 -0.48
CA VAL A 31 1.70 -8.59 -0.84
C VAL A 31 2.18 -7.75 0.33
N THR A 32 3.27 -7.02 0.12
CA THR A 32 3.70 -5.91 0.98
C THR A 32 3.42 -4.60 0.27
N VAL A 33 2.78 -3.65 0.94
CA VAL A 33 2.52 -2.31 0.39
C VAL A 33 3.49 -1.30 1.00
N LEU A 34 4.14 -0.49 0.18
CA LEU A 34 4.94 0.66 0.63
C LEU A 34 4.12 1.94 0.43
N VAL A 35 3.93 2.69 1.51
CA VAL A 35 3.35 4.05 1.51
C VAL A 35 4.45 5.02 1.88
N ALA A 36 4.73 5.99 1.01
CA ALA A 36 5.83 6.93 1.19
C ALA A 36 5.36 8.38 0.98
N GLY A 37 5.62 9.24 1.96
CA GLY A 37 5.25 10.65 1.91
C GLY A 37 5.13 11.29 3.29
N SER A 38 5.19 12.62 3.34
CA SER A 38 5.03 13.36 4.60
C SER A 38 3.58 13.30 5.10
N GLY A 39 3.37 12.88 6.35
CA GLY A 39 2.04 12.74 6.94
C GLY A 39 1.16 11.64 6.31
N CYS A 40 1.76 10.61 5.70
CA CYS A 40 1.03 9.56 4.99
C CYS A 40 0.47 8.45 5.89
N ARG A 41 0.58 8.57 7.22
CA ARG A 41 0.14 7.54 8.17
C ARG A 41 -1.31 7.09 7.99
N ALA A 42 -2.24 8.02 7.75
CA ALA A 42 -3.65 7.69 7.51
C ALA A 42 -3.85 6.84 6.25
N VAL A 43 -3.05 7.11 5.20
CA VAL A 43 -3.03 6.33 3.97
C VAL A 43 -2.48 4.92 4.22
N ALA A 44 -1.44 4.79 5.05
CA ALA A 44 -0.89 3.49 5.45
C ALA A 44 -1.90 2.64 6.22
N GLU A 45 -2.67 3.24 7.13
CA GLU A 45 -3.76 2.56 7.83
C GLU A 45 -4.87 2.11 6.89
N ALA A 46 -5.18 2.91 5.86
CA ALA A 46 -6.11 2.50 4.82
C ALA A 46 -5.56 1.34 3.99
N ALA A 47 -4.27 1.36 3.65
CA ALA A 47 -3.60 0.29 2.90
C ALA A 47 -3.61 -1.04 3.66
N ALA A 48 -3.44 -1.01 4.99
CA ALA A 48 -3.46 -2.20 5.83
C ALA A 48 -4.82 -2.90 5.89
N LYS A 49 -5.90 -2.19 5.54
CA LYS A 49 -7.27 -2.72 5.49
C LYS A 49 -7.63 -3.33 4.14
N ILE A 50 -6.75 -3.22 3.13
CA ILE A 50 -6.98 -3.84 1.83
C ILE A 50 -6.81 -5.35 2.02
N ASP A 51 -7.84 -6.10 1.64
CA ASP A 51 -7.78 -7.55 1.59
C ASP A 51 -6.50 -8.01 0.88
N GLY A 52 -5.87 -9.09 1.33
CA GLY A 52 -4.64 -9.67 0.77
C GLY A 52 -3.35 -8.84 0.91
N VAL A 53 -3.38 -7.70 1.59
CA VAL A 53 -2.14 -7.05 2.06
C VAL A 53 -1.66 -7.75 3.34
N ALA A 54 -0.46 -8.33 3.27
CA ALA A 54 0.16 -9.02 4.41
C ALA A 54 0.96 -8.07 5.32
N LYS A 55 1.50 -7.00 4.74
CA LYS A 55 2.33 -6.02 5.47
C LYS A 55 2.23 -4.65 4.82
N VAL A 56 2.28 -3.60 5.63
CA VAL A 56 2.46 -2.22 5.17
C VAL A 56 3.78 -1.67 5.70
N LEU A 57 4.58 -1.09 4.82
CA LEU A 57 5.78 -0.33 5.13
C LEU A 57 5.44 1.15 4.99
N VAL A 58 5.84 1.94 5.99
CA VAL A 58 5.62 3.39 6.00
C VAL A 58 6.98 4.07 5.93
N ALA A 59 7.17 4.87 4.89
CA ALA A 59 8.31 5.76 4.73
C ALA A 59 7.81 7.20 4.87
N GLU A 60 7.66 7.64 6.12
CA GLU A 60 7.31 9.01 6.49
C GLU A 60 8.57 9.74 6.92
N ASP A 61 8.80 10.93 6.36
CA ASP A 61 9.88 11.85 6.73
C ASP A 61 9.27 13.12 7.33
N ALA A 62 9.95 13.69 8.33
CA ALA A 62 9.48 14.79 9.18
C ALA A 62 9.72 16.17 8.58
#